data_AF-A0A8K0UGN2-F1
#
_entry.id   AF-A0A8K0UGN2-F1
#
_cell.length_a   1.000
_cell.length_b   1.000
_cell.length_c   1.000
_cell.angle_alpha   90.00
_cell.angle_beta   90.00
_cell.angle_gamma   90.00
#
_symmetry.space_group_name_H-M   'P 1'
#
loop_
_entity.id
_entity.type
_entity.pdbx_description
1 polymer ?
#
loop_
_entity_poly.entity_id
_entity_poly.type
_entity_poly.pdbx_seq_one_letter_code
_entity_poly.pdbx_strand_id
1 'polypeptide(L)'
;MFATVAFAQANDDLTINTPPSIVQCKTTMISWDGGVSPFDLVRISISLSMHNTETPNLLLSINLRAKCSVTEEGVVVEDFPNILPGSSFDFFVDFPAGATLGFTVTDNNGDKAETAPVTVQESDESTCLSD
;
A
#
# COMPACT_ATOMS: atom_id res chain seq x y z
N MET A 1 10.02 -5.82 48.90
CA MET A 1 8.87 -5.11 48.32
C MET A 1 9.25 -4.82 46.87
N PHE A 2 8.79 -5.64 45.92
CA PHE A 2 9.12 -5.46 44.51
C PHE A 2 7.99 -4.65 43.88
N ALA A 3 8.28 -3.40 43.52
CA ALA A 3 7.33 -2.56 42.81
C ALA A 3 7.29 -2.99 41.35
N THR A 4 6.23 -3.67 40.94
CA THR A 4 5.92 -3.91 39.53
C THR A 4 5.52 -2.59 38.90
N VAL A 5 6.35 -2.05 38.03
CA VAL A 5 5.96 -0.98 37.11
C VAL A 5 5.08 -1.62 36.03
N ALA A 6 3.78 -1.27 36.03
CA ALA A 6 2.89 -1.58 34.93
C ALA A 6 3.13 -0.51 33.86
N PHE A 7 3.76 -0.89 32.74
CA PHE A 7 3.67 -0.09 31.52
C PHE A 7 2.28 -0.36 30.95
N ALA A 8 1.36 0.58 31.06
CA ALA A 8 0.18 0.57 30.22
C ALA A 8 0.67 0.84 28.79
N GLN A 9 0.83 -0.20 27.97
CA GLN A 9 0.78 -0.01 26.53
C GLN A 9 -0.65 0.43 26.25
N ALA A 10 -0.83 1.68 25.86
CA ALA A 10 -2.04 2.07 25.18
C ALA A 10 -2.08 1.19 23.91
N ASN A 11 -2.95 0.20 23.87
CA ASN A 11 -3.42 -0.37 22.62
C ASN A 11 -4.29 0.72 22.00
N ASP A 12 -3.64 1.72 21.45
CA ASP A 12 -4.31 2.69 20.61
C ASP A 12 -4.64 1.92 19.34
N ASP A 13 -5.92 1.57 19.18
CA ASP A 13 -6.41 0.77 18.05
C ASP A 13 -5.75 1.28 16.78
N LEU A 14 -4.88 0.46 16.18
CA LEU A 14 -4.21 0.85 14.95
C LEU A 14 -5.30 1.05 13.91
N THR A 15 -5.38 2.25 13.37
CA THR A 15 -6.37 2.60 12.34
C THR A 15 -5.65 3.25 11.17
N ILE A 16 -5.96 2.81 9.95
CA ILE A 16 -5.38 3.38 8.74
C ILE A 16 -6.39 4.32 8.09
N ASN A 17 -5.93 5.53 7.81
CA ASN A 17 -6.68 6.58 7.15
C ASN A 17 -6.15 6.73 5.72
N THR A 18 -7.00 6.39 4.75
CA THR A 18 -6.73 6.61 3.34
C THR A 18 -7.84 7.44 2.72
N PRO A 19 -7.54 8.27 1.70
CA PRO A 19 -8.58 8.88 0.89
C PRO A 19 -9.41 7.81 0.18
N PRO A 20 -10.74 7.98 0.04
CA PRO A 20 -11.59 7.00 -0.68
C PRO A 20 -11.25 6.90 -2.17
N SER A 21 -10.59 7.93 -2.70
CA SER A 21 -10.13 7.99 -4.08
C SER A 21 -8.83 8.76 -4.16
N ILE A 22 -7.90 8.28 -4.98
CA ILE A 22 -6.60 8.89 -5.21
C ILE A 22 -6.46 9.22 -6.69
N VAL A 23 -5.70 10.25 -7.04
CA VAL A 23 -5.58 10.69 -8.43
C VAL A 23 -4.32 10.12 -9.04
N GLN A 24 -4.44 9.56 -10.24
CA GLN A 24 -3.33 9.07 -11.03
C GLN A 24 -2.21 10.12 -11.19
N CYS A 25 -0.96 9.66 -11.18
CA CYS A 25 0.25 10.48 -11.33
C CYS A 25 0.40 11.60 -10.30
N LYS A 26 -0.25 11.47 -9.14
CA LYS A 26 -0.11 12.40 -8.02
C LYS A 26 0.35 11.66 -6.79
N THR A 27 1.06 12.37 -5.92
CA THR A 27 1.39 11.88 -4.58
C THR A 27 0.18 12.08 -3.68
N THR A 28 -0.17 11.05 -2.92
CA THR A 28 -1.18 11.09 -1.86
C THR A 28 -0.55 10.67 -0.54
N MET A 29 -0.98 11.29 0.54
CA MET A 29 -0.56 10.89 1.88
C MET A 29 -1.46 9.77 2.39
N ILE A 30 -0.84 8.70 2.85
CA ILE A 30 -1.47 7.62 3.62
C ILE A 30 -1.07 7.83 5.06
N SER A 31 -2.01 7.84 6.00
CA SER A 31 -1.70 8.00 7.42
C SER A 31 -2.38 6.96 8.28
N TRP A 32 -1.91 6.79 9.50
CA TRP A 32 -2.53 5.94 10.49
C TRP A 32 -2.49 6.59 11.87
N ASP A 33 -3.36 6.15 12.76
CA ASP A 33 -3.40 6.54 14.15
C ASP A 33 -3.22 5.30 15.03
N GLY A 34 -2.59 5.48 16.18
CA GLY A 34 -2.26 4.40 17.10
C GLY A 34 -1.10 3.50 16.67
N GLY A 35 -0.96 2.38 17.39
CA GLY A 35 0.14 1.42 17.24
C GLY A 35 1.52 1.90 17.70
N VAL A 36 2.51 1.02 17.58
CA VAL A 36 3.88 1.24 18.03
C VAL A 36 4.87 1.12 16.87
N SER A 37 5.64 2.18 16.64
CA SER A 37 6.75 2.19 15.67
C SER A 37 7.81 1.11 15.99
N PRO A 38 8.53 0.57 14.98
CA PRO A 38 8.39 0.83 13.53
C PRO A 38 7.12 0.26 12.91
N PHE A 39 6.71 0.83 11.77
CA PHE A 39 5.57 0.35 11.00
C PHE A 39 6.02 -0.28 9.67
N ASP A 40 5.32 -1.34 9.29
CA ASP A 40 5.34 -2.00 7.98
C ASP A 40 4.10 -1.55 7.19
N LEU A 41 4.28 -1.08 5.95
CA LEU A 41 3.17 -0.76 5.06
C LEU A 41 3.19 -1.72 3.86
N VAL A 42 2.12 -2.47 3.68
CA VAL A 42 1.90 -3.36 2.54
C VAL A 42 0.80 -2.78 1.68
N ARG A 43 1.08 -2.59 0.40
CA ARG A 43 0.08 -2.23 -0.60
C ARG A 43 -0.30 -3.46 -1.40
N ILE A 44 -1.59 -3.61 -1.64
CA ILE A 44 -2.17 -4.65 -2.49
C ILE A 44 -2.89 -3.93 -3.63
N SER A 45 -2.66 -4.33 -4.87
CA SER A 45 -3.45 -3.85 -6.00
C SER A 45 -4.02 -4.98 -6.82
N ILE A 46 -5.29 -4.83 -7.18
CA ILE A 46 -5.98 -5.68 -8.14
C ILE A 46 -5.94 -4.92 -9.46
N SER A 47 -4.91 -5.16 -10.26
CA SER A 47 -4.83 -4.63 -11.62
C SER A 47 -5.36 -5.68 -12.59
N LEU A 48 -6.59 -5.52 -13.05
CA LEU A 48 -7.09 -6.18 -14.25
C LEU A 48 -6.88 -5.24 -15.43
N SER A 49 -5.64 -5.12 -15.92
CA SER A 49 -5.37 -4.47 -17.20
C SER A 49 -4.61 -5.44 -18.10
N MET A 50 -5.37 -6.09 -18.99
CA MET A 50 -4.82 -6.68 -20.21
C MET A 50 -4.36 -5.54 -21.10
N HIS A 51 -3.05 -5.26 -21.10
CA HIS A 51 -2.46 -4.49 -22.18
C HIS A 51 -2.44 -5.40 -23.42
N ASN A 52 -3.23 -5.08 -24.44
CA ASN A 52 -3.21 -5.81 -25.70
C ASN A 52 -1.82 -5.67 -26.33
N THR A 53 -0.95 -6.64 -26.12
CA THR A 53 0.25 -6.83 -26.93
C THR A 53 0.28 -8.27 -27.43
N GLU A 54 0.22 -8.37 -28.75
CA GLU A 54 0.23 -9.57 -29.55
C GLU A 54 1.50 -10.40 -29.30
N THR A 55 1.52 -11.27 -28.29
CA THR A 55 2.40 -12.45 -28.30
C THR A 55 1.72 -13.62 -27.58
N PRO A 56 1.51 -14.77 -28.25
CA PRO A 56 1.07 -15.99 -27.58
C PRO A 56 2.27 -16.64 -26.89
N ASN A 57 2.74 -16.08 -25.78
CA ASN A 57 3.55 -16.86 -24.85
C ASN A 57 3.46 -16.31 -23.44
N LEU A 58 2.79 -17.10 -22.61
CA LEU A 58 2.34 -16.81 -21.26
C LEU A 58 3.52 -16.90 -20.27
N LEU A 59 4.42 -15.93 -20.31
CA LEU A 59 5.38 -15.66 -19.25
C LEU A 59 5.45 -14.15 -19.08
N LEU A 60 4.60 -13.64 -18.18
CA LEU A 60 4.47 -12.22 -17.83
C LEU A 60 5.84 -11.64 -17.45
N SER A 61 6.48 -11.02 -18.44
CA SER A 61 7.66 -10.20 -18.24
C SER A 61 7.17 -8.77 -18.05
N ILE A 62 6.53 -8.49 -16.91
CA ILE A 62 6.30 -7.10 -16.50
C ILE A 62 7.67 -6.57 -16.06
N ASN A 63 8.11 -5.43 -16.60
CA ASN A 63 9.36 -4.77 -16.19
C ASN A 63 9.17 -4.15 -14.79
N LEU A 64 9.17 -4.99 -13.75
CA LEU A 64 9.03 -4.52 -12.37
C LEU A 64 10.27 -3.71 -11.97
N ARG A 65 10.11 -2.40 -11.82
CA ARG A 65 11.08 -1.54 -11.13
C ARG A 65 11.02 -1.80 -9.62
N ALA A 66 11.53 -2.97 -9.24
CA ALA A 66 11.95 -3.41 -7.91
C ALA A 66 11.05 -3.03 -6.71
N LYS A 67 9.95 -3.78 -6.49
CA LYS A 67 9.37 -4.10 -5.14
C LYS A 67 8.03 -4.85 -5.16
N CYS A 68 7.41 -5.05 -6.31
CA CYS A 68 6.18 -5.81 -6.43
C CYS A 68 6.43 -7.33 -6.39
N SER A 69 5.66 -8.10 -5.62
CA SER A 69 5.52 -9.55 -5.73
C SER A 69 4.18 -9.86 -6.38
N VAL A 70 4.17 -10.69 -7.43
CA VAL A 70 2.93 -11.16 -8.08
C VAL A 70 2.60 -12.52 -7.51
N THR A 71 1.45 -12.65 -6.82
CA THR A 71 0.95 -13.97 -6.39
C THR A 71 0.30 -14.69 -7.57
N GLU A 72 0.14 -16.01 -7.47
CA GLU A 72 -0.52 -16.82 -8.52
C GLU A 72 -1.98 -16.38 -8.82
N GLU A 73 -2.55 -15.50 -8.00
CA GLU A 73 -3.87 -14.87 -8.19
C GLU A 73 -3.82 -13.54 -8.97
N GLY A 74 -2.66 -13.13 -9.48
CA GLY A 74 -2.48 -11.87 -10.21
C GLY A 74 -2.53 -10.63 -9.31
N VAL A 75 -2.37 -10.82 -8.00
CA VAL A 75 -2.32 -9.74 -7.03
C VAL A 75 -0.90 -9.20 -6.93
N VAL A 76 -0.77 -7.90 -7.12
CA VAL A 76 0.50 -7.19 -6.97
C VAL A 76 0.60 -6.69 -5.55
N VAL A 77 1.59 -7.20 -4.81
CA VAL A 77 1.89 -6.82 -3.42
C VAL A 77 3.19 -6.03 -3.39
N GLU A 78 3.14 -4.80 -2.89
CA GLU A 78 4.34 -4.01 -2.58
C GLU A 78 4.52 -3.91 -1.09
N ASP A 79 5.71 -4.27 -0.63
CA ASP A 79 6.07 -4.20 0.78
C ASP A 79 7.03 -3.03 1.02
N PHE A 80 6.71 -2.21 2.02
CA PHE A 80 7.54 -1.14 2.56
C PHE A 80 7.92 -1.49 4.01
N PRO A 81 8.91 -2.38 4.22
CA PRO A 81 9.17 -2.96 5.54
C PRO A 81 9.97 -2.05 6.49
N ASN A 82 9.50 -1.99 7.74
CA ASN A 82 10.20 -1.88 9.03
C ASN A 82 11.07 -0.65 9.24
N ILE A 83 10.79 0.45 8.55
CA ILE A 83 11.58 1.68 8.66
C ILE A 83 10.76 2.95 8.75
N LEU A 84 9.43 2.90 8.77
CA LEU A 84 8.61 4.11 8.87
C LEU A 84 8.62 4.57 10.35
N PRO A 85 9.29 5.68 10.69
CA PRO A 85 9.42 6.14 12.07
C PRO A 85 8.22 7.01 12.50
N GLY A 86 7.33 7.32 11.56
CA GLY A 86 6.17 8.18 11.76
C GLY A 86 4.91 7.49 11.25
N SER A 87 3.77 8.15 11.45
CA SER A 87 2.44 7.61 11.16
C SER A 87 1.88 8.03 9.80
N SER A 88 2.75 8.37 8.85
CA SER A 88 2.38 8.84 7.52
C SER A 88 3.37 8.40 6.45
N PHE A 89 2.89 8.15 5.24
CA PHE A 89 3.66 7.75 4.08
C PHE A 89 3.15 8.47 2.83
N ASP A 90 4.07 9.11 2.10
CA ASP A 90 3.78 9.73 0.81
C ASP A 90 3.80 8.65 -0.29
N PHE A 91 2.62 8.23 -0.73
CA PHE A 91 2.44 7.25 -1.79
C PHE A 91 2.31 7.94 -3.14
N PHE A 92 3.17 7.57 -4.10
CA PHE A 92 3.07 8.03 -5.48
C PHE A 92 2.16 7.09 -6.28
N VAL A 93 1.14 7.64 -6.95
CA VAL A 93 0.15 6.84 -7.70
C VAL A 93 0.59 6.65 -9.15
N ASP A 94 1.23 5.53 -9.46
CA ASP A 94 1.65 5.11 -10.80
C ASP A 94 0.71 4.07 -11.44
N PHE A 95 -0.59 4.09 -11.07
CA PHE A 95 -1.60 3.15 -11.56
C PHE A 95 -2.55 3.78 -12.59
N PRO A 96 -3.06 2.99 -13.55
CA PRO A 96 -4.13 3.43 -14.45
C PRO A 96 -5.41 3.80 -13.68
N ALA A 97 -6.18 4.74 -14.23
CA ALA A 97 -7.51 5.05 -13.72
C ALA A 97 -8.40 3.80 -13.70
N GLY A 98 -9.24 3.69 -12.68
CA GLY A 98 -10.09 2.52 -12.44
C GLY A 98 -9.40 1.36 -11.70
N ALA A 99 -8.10 1.45 -11.41
CA ALA A 99 -7.44 0.50 -10.52
C ALA A 99 -7.99 0.61 -9.09
N THR A 100 -8.03 -0.53 -8.39
CA THR A 100 -8.42 -0.61 -6.98
C THR A 100 -7.24 -1.03 -6.13
N LEU A 101 -6.90 -0.21 -5.13
CA LEU A 101 -5.81 -0.42 -4.19
C LEU A 101 -6.34 -0.72 -2.79
N GLY A 102 -5.64 -1.58 -2.07
CA GLY A 102 -5.77 -1.79 -0.64
C GLY A 102 -4.42 -1.52 0.03
N PHE A 103 -4.46 -1.04 1.26
CA PHE A 103 -3.30 -0.77 2.09
C PHE A 103 -3.50 -1.44 3.44
N THR A 104 -2.45 -2.10 3.91
CA THR A 104 -2.39 -2.75 5.21
C THR A 104 -1.17 -2.22 5.94
N VAL A 105 -1.37 -1.61 7.10
CA VAL A 105 -0.28 -1.24 8.00
C VAL A 105 -0.18 -2.28 9.10
N THR A 106 1.04 -2.71 9.42
CA THR A 106 1.35 -3.55 10.57
C THR A 106 2.32 -2.79 11.46
N ASP A 107 2.10 -2.80 12.77
CA ASP A 107 3.02 -2.18 13.72
C ASP A 107 4.04 -3.18 14.30
N ASN A 108 4.97 -2.70 15.13
CA ASN A 108 6.00 -3.54 15.75
C ASN A 108 5.44 -4.50 16.82
N ASN A 109 4.22 -4.27 17.29
CA ASN A 109 3.51 -5.16 18.20
C ASN A 109 2.74 -6.27 17.46
N GLY A 110 2.67 -6.18 16.13
CA GLY A 110 1.97 -7.12 15.25
C GLY A 110 0.50 -6.78 15.02
N ASP A 111 0.04 -5.63 15.51
CA ASP A 111 -1.30 -5.11 15.26
C ASP A 111 -1.42 -4.69 13.80
N LYS A 112 -2.59 -4.94 13.19
CA LYS A 112 -2.84 -4.71 11.76
C LYS A 112 -4.06 -3.83 11.56
N ALA A 113 -3.94 -2.87 10.65
CA ALA A 113 -5.06 -2.10 10.15
C ALA A 113 -5.11 -2.15 8.63
N GLU A 114 -6.31 -2.31 8.09
CA GLU A 114 -6.57 -2.41 6.66
C GLU A 114 -7.55 -1.32 6.24
N THR A 115 -7.31 -0.74 5.06
CA THR A 115 -8.25 0.24 4.50
C THR A 115 -9.36 -0.43 3.71
N ALA A 116 -10.49 0.29 3.58
CA ALA A 116 -11.44 0.04 2.51
C ALA A 116 -10.79 0.20 1.12
N PRO A 117 -11.35 -0.42 0.07
CA PRO A 117 -10.84 -0.29 -1.30
C PRO A 117 -10.74 1.18 -1.75
N VAL A 118 -9.55 1.57 -2.22
CA VAL A 118 -9.25 2.91 -2.72
C VAL A 118 -9.25 2.89 -4.24
N THR A 119 -10.00 3.78 -4.88
CA THR A 119 -10.10 3.84 -6.35
C THR A 119 -9.17 4.89 -6.94
N VAL A 120 -8.51 4.56 -8.05
CA VAL A 120 -7.68 5.51 -8.80
C VAL A 120 -8.53 6.28 -9.79
N GLN A 121 -8.55 7.60 -9.65
CA GLN A 121 -9.21 8.54 -10.56
C GLN A 121 -8.27 8.93 -11.69
N GLU A 122 -8.85 9.17 -12.86
CA GLU A 122 -8.15 9.71 -14.02
C GLU A 122 -7.54 11.08 -13.72
N SER A 123 -6.40 11.33 -14.33
CA SER A 123 -5.68 12.60 -14.29
C SER A 123 -5.39 13.02 -15.72
N ASP A 124 -5.26 14.31 -15.96
CA ASP A 124 -4.80 14.84 -17.25
C ASP A 124 -3.33 14.46 -17.54
N GLU A 125 -2.61 13.99 -16.52
CA GLU A 125 -1.24 13.51 -16.60
C GLU A 125 -1.22 11.99 -16.61
N SER A 126 -0.80 11.40 -17.74
CA SER A 126 -0.52 9.96 -17.85
C SER A 126 0.97 9.65 -17.92
N THR A 127 1.82 10.66 -17.73
CA THR A 127 3.28 10.56 -17.91
C THR A 127 3.94 9.62 -16.90
N CYS A 128 3.33 9.41 -15.72
CA CYS A 128 3.81 8.45 -14.72
C CYS A 128 3.49 6.99 -15.07
N LEU A 129 2.59 6.74 -16.01
CA LEU A 129 2.18 5.39 -16.44
C LEU A 129 3.05 4.82 -17.55
N SER A 130 4.11 5.54 -17.92
CA SER A 130 4.96 5.18 -19.04
C SER A 130 5.80 3.97 -18.67
N ASP A 131 5.30 2.77 -18.97
CA ASP A 131 6.09 1.54 -19.14
C ASP A 131 6.55 1.43 -20.60
#